data_AF-A0A4Q4WMM7-F1
#
_entry.id   AF-A0A4Q4WMM7-F1
#
_cell.length_a   1.000
_cell.length_b   1.000
_cell.length_c   1.000
_cell.angle_alpha   90.00
_cell.angle_beta   90.00
_cell.angle_gamma   90.00
#
_symmetry.space_group_name_H-M   'P 1'
#
loop_
_entity.id
_entity.type
_entity.pdbx_description
1 polymer ?
#
loop_
_entity_poly.entity_id
_entity_poly.type
_entity_poly.pdbx_seq_one_letter_code
_entity_poly.pdbx_strand_id
1 'polypeptide(L)'
;MVEKLSIRHFTKDEDVLKALSGMYSMFALNKLGPAASGVPINFLEASLMWQPAGRLRRRIAGSPNPPYPTWSWAGWTGPVTYPFYRIENLDLQPVVQWYLYMLISNDATSRYVFADMTGLVAEPIVSTKRTNWSLQPPELLSPLAFGNRTIPKLALVKQPLSSTAAILDHTILLCHTRIYTVPVKRILGPELPTRAGLCYFSAIDGESNTIGEFKLETGTLQTLIGTEQPVVAEVLPIANVDFSSRALKDLLWLSRHSRIGQFSESFMELAEKDPNISIVLWIDRQDGLSRRVALGYITSSSLSRSAGRADWVILG
;
A
#
# COMPACT_ATOMS: atom_id res chain seq x y z
N MET A 1 -16.86 0.20 -5.61
CA MET A 1 -17.65 -0.37 -4.50
C MET A 1 -17.09 0.01 -3.13
N VAL A 2 -15.79 -0.21 -2.89
CA VAL A 2 -15.09 0.22 -1.67
C VAL A 2 -15.31 1.71 -1.37
N GLU A 3 -15.15 2.61 -2.35
CA GLU A 3 -15.38 4.05 -2.16
C GLU A 3 -16.78 4.37 -1.61
N LYS A 4 -17.83 3.72 -2.14
CA LYS A 4 -19.22 3.91 -1.66
C LYS A 4 -19.45 3.33 -0.26
N LEU A 5 -18.71 2.30 0.14
CA LEU A 5 -18.84 1.66 1.44
C LEU A 5 -18.03 2.36 2.52
N SER A 6 -16.88 2.93 2.16
CA SER A 6 -16.01 3.67 3.08
C SER A 6 -16.72 4.83 3.78
N ILE A 7 -17.67 5.48 3.10
CA ILE A 7 -18.51 6.55 3.63
C ILE A 7 -19.73 6.08 4.44
N ARG A 8 -20.06 4.79 4.43
CA ARG A 8 -21.22 4.29 5.17
C ARG A 8 -20.93 4.24 6.67
N HIS A 9 -21.96 4.60 7.44
CA HIS A 9 -21.98 4.42 8.89
C HIS A 9 -22.56 3.04 9.22
N PHE A 10 -21.80 2.26 9.98
CA PHE A 10 -22.23 0.96 10.49
C PHE A 10 -22.58 1.12 11.97
N THR A 11 -23.53 0.31 12.45
CA THR A 11 -23.84 0.24 13.90
C THR A 11 -22.62 -0.21 14.70
N LYS A 12 -21.84 -1.14 14.15
CA LYS A 12 -20.53 -1.54 14.66
C LYS A 12 -19.48 -1.38 13.58
N ASP A 13 -18.42 -0.65 13.88
CA ASP A 13 -17.34 -0.34 12.93
C ASP A 13 -16.59 -1.61 12.45
N GLU A 14 -16.58 -2.67 13.25
CA GLU A 14 -16.00 -4.00 12.94
C GLU A 14 -16.83 -4.84 11.95
N ASP A 15 -18.04 -4.40 11.56
CA ASP A 15 -18.90 -5.15 10.63
C ASP A 15 -18.66 -4.77 9.15
N VAL A 16 -17.76 -3.82 8.86
CA VAL A 16 -17.52 -3.31 7.50
C VAL A 16 -17.06 -4.42 6.53
N LEU A 17 -16.16 -5.32 6.95
CA LEU A 17 -15.73 -6.44 6.09
C LEU A 17 -16.78 -7.53 5.98
N LYS A 18 -17.57 -7.76 7.04
CA LYS A 18 -18.70 -8.70 6.98
C LYS A 18 -19.73 -8.27 5.95
N ALA A 19 -20.01 -6.97 5.86
CA ALA A 19 -20.89 -6.39 4.84
C ALA A 19 -20.36 -6.57 3.40
N LEU A 20 -19.08 -6.89 3.23
CA LEU A 20 -18.44 -7.18 1.96
C LEU A 20 -18.12 -8.65 1.70
N SER A 21 -18.40 -9.53 2.68
CA SER A 21 -18.10 -10.95 2.60
C SER A 21 -18.56 -11.59 1.29
N GLY A 22 -19.81 -11.35 0.89
CA GLY A 22 -20.37 -11.87 -0.37
C GLY A 22 -19.61 -11.41 -1.63
N MET A 23 -19.13 -10.17 -1.66
CA MET A 23 -18.30 -9.67 -2.78
C MET A 23 -16.95 -10.39 -2.83
N TYR A 24 -16.27 -10.50 -1.68
CA TYR A 24 -14.98 -11.20 -1.65
C TYR A 24 -15.15 -12.68 -1.92
N SER A 25 -16.25 -13.32 -1.48
CA SER A 25 -16.57 -14.70 -1.83
C SER A 25 -16.73 -14.86 -3.33
N MET A 26 -17.42 -13.92 -4.00
CA MET A 26 -17.48 -13.91 -5.47
C MET A 26 -16.10 -13.74 -6.12
N PHE A 27 -15.22 -12.90 -5.57
CA PHE A 27 -13.85 -12.76 -6.07
C PHE A 27 -13.06 -14.06 -5.92
N ALA A 28 -13.12 -14.71 -4.76
CA ALA A 28 -12.47 -16.00 -4.52
C ALA A 28 -13.00 -17.09 -5.47
N LEU A 29 -14.33 -17.17 -5.66
CA LEU A 29 -14.97 -18.11 -6.59
C LEU A 29 -14.57 -17.86 -8.05
N ASN A 30 -14.40 -16.60 -8.44
CA ASN A 30 -13.94 -16.21 -9.77
C ASN A 30 -12.41 -16.30 -9.93
N LYS A 31 -11.72 -17.00 -9.02
CA LYS A 31 -10.26 -17.17 -9.03
C LYS A 31 -9.50 -15.83 -8.99
N LEU A 32 -10.08 -14.78 -8.41
CA LEU A 32 -9.41 -13.50 -8.17
C LEU A 32 -8.69 -13.46 -6.81
N GLY A 33 -8.66 -14.58 -6.10
CA GLY A 33 -7.94 -14.76 -4.84
C GLY A 33 -8.64 -14.16 -3.61
N PRO A 34 -8.06 -14.40 -2.42
CA PRO A 34 -8.56 -13.86 -1.16
C PRO A 34 -8.17 -12.38 -0.97
N ALA A 35 -8.78 -11.73 0.03
CA ALA A 35 -8.38 -10.41 0.49
C ALA A 35 -7.80 -10.44 1.90
N ALA A 36 -6.69 -9.75 2.13
CA ALA A 36 -6.12 -9.54 3.47
C ALA A 36 -6.72 -8.28 4.08
N SER A 37 -7.46 -8.40 5.18
CA SER A 37 -8.14 -7.26 5.84
C SER A 37 -8.93 -6.36 4.86
N GLY A 38 -9.55 -6.92 3.81
CA GLY A 38 -10.29 -6.18 2.78
C GLY A 38 -9.44 -5.64 1.61
N VAL A 39 -8.14 -5.93 1.56
CA VAL A 39 -7.27 -5.56 0.43
C VAL A 39 -7.04 -6.82 -0.41
N PRO A 40 -7.46 -6.85 -1.69
CA PRO A 40 -7.20 -7.99 -2.58
C PRO A 40 -5.71 -8.31 -2.68
N ILE A 41 -5.36 -9.58 -2.51
CA ILE A 41 -3.96 -10.05 -2.48
C ILE A 41 -3.37 -10.13 -3.89
N ASN A 42 -4.18 -10.53 -4.87
CA ASN A 42 -3.72 -10.74 -6.24
C ASN A 42 -3.28 -9.46 -6.96
N PHE A 43 -3.65 -8.30 -6.41
CA PHE A 43 -3.29 -6.98 -6.92
C PHE A 43 -2.84 -6.11 -5.76
N LEU A 44 -1.98 -6.64 -4.88
CA LEU A 44 -1.70 -6.05 -3.58
C LEU A 44 -1.16 -4.62 -3.70
N GLU A 45 -0.19 -4.37 -4.57
CA GLU A 45 0.41 -3.05 -4.77
C GLU A 45 -0.66 -2.03 -5.18
N ALA A 46 -1.42 -2.34 -6.24
CA ALA A 46 -2.52 -1.49 -6.70
C ALA A 46 -3.60 -1.31 -5.62
N SER A 47 -3.86 -2.35 -4.84
CA SER A 47 -4.86 -2.33 -3.77
C SER A 47 -4.39 -1.53 -2.54
N LEU A 48 -3.08 -1.43 -2.31
CA LEU A 48 -2.46 -0.57 -1.31
C LEU A 48 -2.42 0.91 -1.74
N MET A 49 -2.74 1.23 -2.99
CA MET A 49 -2.70 2.61 -3.51
C MET A 49 -3.99 3.41 -3.27
N TRP A 50 -4.93 2.90 -2.47
CA TRP A 50 -6.07 3.72 -2.05
C TRP A 50 -5.60 4.99 -1.33
N GLN A 51 -6.32 6.09 -1.44
CA GLN A 51 -5.92 7.37 -0.84
C GLN A 51 -7.14 8.11 -0.27
N PRO A 52 -6.94 9.01 0.69
CA PRO A 52 -8.04 9.85 1.17
C PRO A 52 -8.57 10.75 0.05
N ALA A 53 -9.90 10.84 -0.04
CA ALA A 53 -10.64 11.78 -0.89
C ALA A 53 -11.40 12.84 -0.07
N GLY A 54 -11.13 12.90 1.24
CA GLY A 54 -11.70 13.83 2.22
C GLY A 54 -11.36 13.34 3.64
N ARG A 55 -12.05 13.88 4.65
CA ARG A 55 -11.81 13.55 6.07
C ARG A 55 -11.97 12.06 6.37
N LEU A 56 -10.95 11.45 6.95
CA LEU A 56 -10.96 10.06 7.39
C LEU A 56 -10.96 9.99 8.92
N ARG A 57 -11.62 8.97 9.46
CA ARG A 57 -11.60 8.63 10.89
C ARG A 57 -11.23 7.17 11.04
N ARG A 58 -10.35 6.84 11.98
CA ARG A 58 -10.08 5.43 12.34
C ARG A 58 -11.36 4.76 12.84
N ARG A 59 -11.62 3.55 12.36
CA ARG A 59 -12.63 2.67 12.94
C ARG A 59 -12.17 2.17 14.29
N ILE A 60 -13.09 2.12 15.25
CA ILE A 60 -12.82 1.70 16.63
C ILE A 60 -13.75 0.53 16.95
N ALA A 61 -13.23 -0.51 17.60
CA ALA A 61 -14.01 -1.66 18.05
C ALA A 61 -14.38 -1.53 19.53
N GLY A 62 -15.19 -2.45 20.06
CA GLY A 62 -15.42 -2.55 21.50
C GLY A 62 -14.17 -2.98 22.30
N SER A 63 -13.11 -3.40 21.62
CA SER A 63 -11.81 -3.76 22.19
C SER A 63 -10.83 -2.57 22.14
N PRO A 64 -9.78 -2.56 22.98
CA PRO A 64 -8.81 -1.45 23.03
C PRO A 64 -7.97 -1.30 21.74
N ASN A 65 -7.96 -2.32 20.87
CA ASN A 65 -7.19 -2.29 19.63
C ASN A 65 -8.10 -1.96 18.42
N PRO A 66 -7.62 -1.18 17.43
CA PRO A 66 -8.36 -0.95 16.20
C PRO A 66 -8.66 -2.29 15.49
N PRO A 67 -9.86 -2.46 14.90
CA PRO A 67 -10.27 -3.72 14.29
C PRO A 67 -9.48 -4.10 13.04
N TYR A 68 -8.88 -3.11 12.36
CA TYR A 68 -8.17 -3.30 11.10
C TYR A 68 -6.90 -2.46 11.01
N PRO A 69 -5.89 -2.94 10.23
CA PRO A 69 -4.62 -2.26 10.11
C PRO A 69 -4.71 -0.95 9.33
N THR A 70 -3.73 -0.07 9.52
CA THR A 70 -3.73 1.27 8.91
C THR A 70 -3.55 1.25 7.39
N TRP A 71 -2.89 0.22 6.87
CA TRP A 71 -2.70 0.02 5.43
C TRP A 71 -3.95 -0.44 4.69
N SER A 72 -4.96 -0.96 5.40
CA SER A 72 -6.25 -1.31 4.82
C SER A 72 -7.22 -0.14 4.86
N TRP A 73 -7.95 0.06 3.76
CA TRP A 73 -9.05 1.03 3.70
C TRP A 73 -10.13 0.73 4.76
N ALA A 74 -10.28 -0.54 5.15
CA ALA A 74 -11.29 -0.99 6.12
C ALA A 74 -11.05 -0.42 7.52
N GLY A 75 -9.81 -0.04 7.84
CA GLY A 75 -9.45 0.65 9.09
C GLY A 75 -9.98 2.08 9.19
N TRP A 76 -10.65 2.59 8.15
CA TRP A 76 -11.07 3.97 8.03
C TRP A 76 -12.56 4.11 7.68
N THR A 77 -13.16 5.20 8.17
CA THR A 77 -14.48 5.71 7.78
C THR A 77 -14.29 7.07 7.12
N GLY A 78 -14.97 7.30 6.00
CA GLY A 78 -14.86 8.52 5.22
C GLY A 78 -14.53 8.23 3.75
N PRO A 79 -14.50 9.26 2.90
CA PRO A 79 -14.32 9.08 1.46
C PRO A 79 -12.88 8.68 1.13
N VAL A 80 -12.72 7.47 0.58
CA VAL A 80 -11.46 7.02 -0.04
C VAL A 80 -11.63 6.96 -1.56
N THR A 81 -10.51 6.99 -2.27
CA THR A 81 -10.48 6.71 -3.70
C THR A 81 -9.36 5.74 -4.08
N TYR A 82 -9.61 4.94 -5.12
CA TYR A 82 -8.59 4.11 -5.76
C TYR A 82 -8.18 4.78 -7.08
N PRO A 83 -7.09 5.57 -7.10
CA PRO A 83 -6.66 6.27 -8.32
C PRO A 83 -6.39 5.30 -9.48
N PHE A 84 -6.04 4.06 -9.16
CA PHE A 84 -5.69 3.00 -10.11
C PHE A 84 -6.81 1.97 -10.30
N TYR A 85 -8.07 2.39 -10.22
CA TYR A 85 -9.23 1.49 -10.32
C TYR A 85 -9.33 0.70 -11.64
N ARG A 86 -8.59 1.11 -12.70
CA ARG A 86 -8.39 0.32 -13.93
C ARG A 86 -6.92 -0.10 -14.02
N ILE A 87 -6.63 -1.28 -13.51
CA ILE A 87 -5.28 -1.87 -13.56
C ILE A 87 -4.96 -2.37 -14.98
N GLU A 88 -5.97 -2.66 -15.80
CA GLU A 88 -5.85 -3.35 -17.10
C GLU A 88 -4.95 -2.66 -18.14
N ASN A 89 -4.44 -1.46 -17.89
CA ASN A 89 -3.45 -0.79 -18.75
C ASN A 89 -2.40 0.00 -17.93
N LEU A 90 -2.22 -0.35 -16.66
CA LEU A 90 -1.21 0.27 -15.82
C LEU A 90 0.07 -0.55 -15.92
N ASP A 91 1.14 0.05 -16.46
CA ASP A 91 2.48 -0.54 -16.40
C ASP A 91 3.07 -0.35 -14.99
N LEU A 92 2.50 -1.08 -14.05
CA LEU A 92 2.91 -1.08 -12.67
C LEU A 92 4.00 -2.13 -12.48
N GLN A 93 5.15 -1.70 -11.98
CA GLN A 93 6.31 -2.56 -11.75
C GLN A 93 6.53 -2.72 -10.25
N PRO A 94 6.01 -3.78 -9.60
CA PRO A 94 6.25 -4.03 -8.19
C PRO A 94 7.74 -4.08 -7.88
N VAL A 95 8.15 -3.48 -6.76
CA VAL A 95 9.56 -3.48 -6.30
C VAL A 95 9.73 -4.14 -4.93
N VAL A 96 8.66 -4.74 -4.41
CA VAL A 96 8.62 -5.38 -3.10
C VAL A 96 8.03 -6.77 -3.23
N GLN A 97 8.66 -7.73 -2.57
CA GLN A 97 8.07 -9.04 -2.34
C GLN A 97 7.37 -9.04 -0.98
N TRP A 98 6.07 -9.34 -1.02
CA TRP A 98 5.23 -9.40 0.17
C TRP A 98 5.11 -10.81 0.71
N TYR A 99 5.11 -10.87 2.03
CA TYR A 99 4.80 -12.05 2.81
C TYR A 99 3.63 -11.77 3.73
N LEU A 100 2.84 -12.80 3.97
CA LEU A 100 1.65 -12.72 4.78
C LEU A 100 1.86 -13.50 6.06
N TYR A 101 1.63 -12.84 7.19
CA TYR A 101 1.61 -13.46 8.50
C TYR A 101 0.20 -13.40 9.05
N MET A 102 -0.38 -14.57 9.27
CA MET A 102 -1.77 -14.69 9.69
C MET A 102 -1.95 -15.77 10.75
N LEU A 103 -2.98 -15.59 11.58
CA LEU A 103 -3.43 -16.60 12.52
C LEU A 103 -4.41 -17.54 11.81
N ILE A 104 -4.06 -18.82 11.73
CA ILE A 104 -4.96 -19.89 11.36
C ILE A 104 -5.50 -20.51 12.64
N SER A 105 -6.79 -20.34 12.89
CA SER A 105 -7.49 -21.04 13.97
C SER A 105 -8.05 -22.36 13.42
N ASN A 106 -7.38 -23.47 13.72
CA ASN A 106 -8.05 -24.77 13.74
C ASN A 106 -8.53 -24.99 15.18
N ASP A 107 -9.74 -25.52 15.36
CA ASP A 107 -10.59 -25.64 16.58
C ASP A 107 -9.96 -26.06 17.94
N ALA A 108 -8.64 -26.14 18.09
CA ALA A 108 -7.96 -26.24 19.38
C ALA A 108 -6.57 -25.57 19.44
N THR A 109 -5.98 -25.11 18.32
CA THR A 109 -4.67 -24.44 18.32
C THR A 109 -4.63 -23.32 17.30
N SER A 110 -4.58 -22.07 17.79
CA SER A 110 -4.16 -20.91 17.02
C SER A 110 -2.72 -21.11 16.54
N ARG A 111 -2.50 -21.27 15.23
CA ARG A 111 -1.16 -21.38 14.62
C ARG A 111 -0.93 -20.22 13.67
N TYR A 112 0.27 -19.64 13.70
CA TYR A 112 0.64 -18.60 12.76
C TYR A 112 1.28 -19.21 11.52
N VAL A 113 0.86 -18.79 10.33
CA VAL A 113 1.42 -19.25 9.06
C VAL A 113 2.02 -18.07 8.30
N PHE A 114 3.18 -18.33 7.69
CA PHE A 114 3.88 -17.44 6.79
C PHE A 114 3.68 -17.92 5.36
N ALA A 115 3.12 -17.08 4.50
CA ALA A 115 2.91 -17.39 3.08
C ALA A 115 3.60 -16.35 2.20
N ASP A 116 4.29 -16.83 1.18
CA ASP A 116 4.75 -15.99 0.07
C ASP A 116 3.53 -15.65 -0.80
N MET A 117 3.31 -14.35 -1.02
CA MET A 117 2.15 -13.86 -1.76
C MET A 117 2.23 -14.18 -3.24
N THR A 118 3.42 -14.40 -3.80
CA THR A 118 3.61 -14.71 -5.23
C THR A 118 2.86 -15.97 -5.67
N GLY A 119 2.71 -16.96 -4.79
CA GLY A 119 1.94 -18.18 -5.04
C GLY A 119 0.44 -18.08 -4.75
N LEU A 120 -0.02 -16.97 -4.16
CA LEU A 120 -1.43 -16.70 -3.87
C LEU A 120 -2.09 -15.82 -4.94
N VAL A 121 -1.28 -15.08 -5.72
CA VAL A 121 -1.74 -14.38 -6.90
C VAL A 121 -2.22 -15.41 -7.93
N ALA A 122 -3.50 -15.38 -8.27
CA ALA A 122 -4.01 -16.15 -9.39
C ALA A 122 -3.26 -15.73 -10.65
N GLU A 123 -2.67 -16.71 -11.33
CA GLU A 123 -1.94 -16.43 -12.56
C GLU A 123 -2.84 -15.63 -13.52
N PRO A 124 -2.33 -14.54 -14.10
CA PRO A 124 -3.10 -13.73 -15.04
C PRO A 124 -3.58 -14.59 -16.20
N ILE A 125 -4.84 -14.43 -16.59
CA ILE A 125 -5.35 -14.99 -17.85
C ILE A 125 -4.52 -14.36 -18.97
N VAL A 126 -3.62 -15.14 -19.55
CA VAL A 126 -2.78 -14.74 -20.67
C VAL A 126 -3.67 -14.54 -21.91
N SER A 127 -3.88 -13.29 -22.29
CA SER A 127 -4.19 -12.98 -23.69
C SER A 127 -2.91 -13.12 -24.52
N THR A 128 -3.07 -13.77 -25.66
CA THR A 128 -2.03 -14.43 -26.46
C THR A 128 -0.95 -13.48 -27.02
N LYS A 129 0.29 -13.60 -26.51
CA LYS A 129 1.51 -14.00 -27.28
C LYS A 129 2.80 -13.92 -26.43
N ARG A 130 3.28 -15.14 -26.07
CA ARG A 130 4.64 -15.65 -25.76
C ARG A 130 5.66 -14.83 -24.95
N THR A 131 6.11 -15.42 -23.83
CA THR A 131 7.35 -16.25 -23.74
C THR A 131 7.25 -17.26 -22.57
N ASN A 132 7.75 -18.49 -22.75
CA ASN A 132 7.73 -19.60 -21.78
C ASN A 132 8.99 -19.60 -20.89
N TRP A 133 8.88 -19.98 -19.61
CA TRP A 133 9.90 -20.76 -18.85
C TRP A 133 9.26 -21.58 -17.69
N SER A 134 10.02 -22.58 -17.22
CA SER A 134 9.67 -23.84 -16.54
C SER A 134 9.65 -23.81 -14.99
N LEU A 135 8.99 -24.84 -14.42
CA LEU A 135 8.87 -25.21 -12.99
C LEU A 135 10.20 -25.67 -12.34
N GLN A 136 10.70 -24.92 -11.34
CA GLN A 136 11.21 -25.34 -10.01
C GLN A 136 11.79 -24.11 -9.26
N PRO A 137 11.72 -24.04 -7.91
CA PRO A 137 12.40 -22.98 -7.16
C PRO A 137 13.92 -23.20 -7.22
N PRO A 138 14.75 -22.18 -7.52
CA PRO A 138 16.18 -22.29 -7.33
C PRO A 138 16.48 -22.49 -5.84
N GLU A 139 17.44 -23.37 -5.56
CA GLU A 139 18.06 -23.52 -4.26
C GLU A 139 18.38 -22.15 -3.66
N LEU A 140 17.97 -21.96 -2.41
CA LEU A 140 18.27 -20.80 -1.57
C LEU A 140 19.78 -20.67 -1.41
N LEU A 141 20.39 -20.00 -2.38
CA LEU A 141 21.70 -19.41 -2.22
C LEU A 141 21.51 -18.23 -1.26
N SER A 142 21.94 -18.51 -0.03
CA SER A 142 22.49 -17.67 1.06
C SER A 142 22.95 -16.26 0.62
N PRO A 143 23.38 -15.31 1.46
CA PRO A 143 23.01 -13.89 1.28
C PRO A 143 23.25 -13.10 -0.03
N LEU A 144 23.82 -13.55 -1.13
CA LEU A 144 25.15 -14.11 -1.03
C LEU A 144 26.06 -12.92 -0.67
N ALA A 145 26.78 -12.89 0.46
CA ALA A 145 27.11 -14.02 1.32
C ALA A 145 27.44 -13.58 2.76
N PHE A 146 26.99 -14.44 3.67
CA PHE A 146 27.59 -14.88 4.92
C PHE A 146 28.50 -13.92 5.69
N GLY A 147 27.93 -13.36 6.76
CA GLY A 147 28.67 -13.00 7.96
C GLY A 147 27.81 -13.37 9.18
N ASN A 148 28.18 -14.45 9.87
CA ASN A 148 27.42 -15.11 10.94
C ASN A 148 26.85 -14.12 11.98
N ARG A 149 25.56 -13.76 11.87
CA ARG A 149 24.76 -13.38 13.05
C ARG A 149 23.38 -14.02 12.99
N THR A 150 23.20 -14.91 13.94
CA THR A 150 22.07 -15.77 14.24
C THR A 150 20.81 -14.97 14.55
N ILE A 151 19.76 -15.15 13.75
CA ILE A 151 18.38 -14.94 14.20
C ILE A 151 17.95 -16.24 14.89
N PRO A 152 17.45 -16.23 16.14
CA PRO A 152 16.99 -17.44 16.80
C PRO A 152 15.94 -18.14 15.95
N LYS A 153 16.16 -19.45 15.78
CA LYS A 153 15.41 -20.37 14.92
C LYS A 153 13.94 -20.41 15.33
N LEU A 154 13.07 -19.62 14.70
CA LEU A 154 11.64 -19.91 14.70
C LEU A 154 11.42 -21.00 13.67
N ALA A 155 11.17 -22.23 14.14
CA ALA A 155 10.89 -23.38 13.28
C ALA A 155 9.54 -23.18 12.57
N LEU A 156 9.57 -22.60 11.37
CA LEU A 156 8.39 -22.36 10.55
C LEU A 156 8.10 -23.59 9.68
N VAL A 157 7.07 -24.33 10.07
CA VAL A 157 6.48 -25.38 9.25
C VAL A 157 5.72 -24.72 8.09
N LYS A 158 6.19 -24.95 6.86
CA LYS A 158 5.45 -24.58 5.65
C LYS A 158 4.24 -25.50 5.52
N GLN A 159 3.03 -24.96 5.63
CA GLN A 159 1.81 -25.66 5.24
C GLN A 159 1.11 -24.91 4.10
N PRO A 160 0.62 -25.61 3.06
CA PRO A 160 -0.21 -24.99 2.04
C PRO A 160 -1.51 -24.50 2.68
N LEU A 161 -1.85 -23.24 2.44
CA LEU A 161 -3.08 -22.64 2.94
C LEU A 161 -4.29 -23.23 2.20
N SER A 162 -4.95 -24.18 2.85
CA SER A 162 -6.32 -24.58 2.51
C SER A 162 -7.30 -23.68 3.27
N SER A 163 -7.42 -22.39 2.90
CA SER A 163 -8.48 -21.55 3.45
C SER A 163 -9.54 -21.24 2.40
N THR A 164 -10.72 -21.84 2.58
CA THR A 164 -11.99 -21.47 1.94
C THR A 164 -12.47 -20.05 2.28
N ALA A 165 -11.76 -19.33 3.14
CA ALA A 165 -12.11 -17.98 3.57
C ALA A 165 -11.76 -16.94 2.50
N ALA A 166 -12.76 -16.18 2.07
CA ALA A 166 -12.59 -15.10 1.10
C ALA A 166 -11.86 -13.87 1.65
N ILE A 167 -11.88 -13.69 2.97
CA ILE A 167 -11.22 -12.61 3.69
C ILE A 167 -10.34 -13.23 4.78
N LEU A 168 -9.07 -12.84 4.81
CA LEU A 168 -8.10 -13.17 5.83
C LEU A 168 -8.05 -12.03 6.84
N ASP A 169 -8.82 -12.15 7.91
CA ASP A 169 -8.84 -11.18 9.01
C ASP A 169 -7.54 -11.22 9.83
N HIS A 170 -7.21 -10.12 10.50
CA HIS A 170 -6.01 -10.00 11.38
C HIS A 170 -4.69 -10.37 10.70
N THR A 171 -4.60 -10.08 9.41
CA THR A 171 -3.40 -10.31 8.61
C THR A 171 -2.38 -9.21 8.82
N ILE A 172 -1.11 -9.59 8.94
CA ILE A 172 0.04 -8.68 8.94
C ILE A 172 0.80 -8.87 7.62
N LEU A 173 1.16 -7.76 6.97
CA LEU A 173 1.99 -7.78 5.76
C LEU A 173 3.45 -7.57 6.15
N LEU A 174 4.35 -8.38 5.59
CA LEU A 174 5.78 -8.29 5.82
C LEU A 174 6.51 -8.16 4.50
N CYS A 175 7.58 -7.39 4.49
CA CYS A 175 8.51 -7.35 3.36
C CYS A 175 9.91 -6.97 3.84
N HIS A 176 10.91 -7.43 3.10
CA HIS A 176 12.28 -6.98 3.26
C HIS A 176 12.64 -6.10 2.05
N THR A 177 12.85 -4.81 2.29
CA THR A 177 13.12 -3.84 1.21
C THR A 177 13.99 -2.69 1.69
N ARG A 178 14.36 -1.82 0.76
CA ARG A 178 15.10 -0.60 1.05
C ARG A 178 14.14 0.54 1.38
N ILE A 179 14.29 1.09 2.56
CA ILE A 179 13.48 2.18 3.11
C ILE A 179 14.31 3.46 3.08
N TYR A 180 13.65 4.58 2.80
CA TYR A 180 14.31 5.88 2.68
C TYR A 180 13.73 6.86 3.67
N THR A 181 14.51 7.87 4.01
CA THR A 181 14.08 8.98 4.86
C THR A 181 14.17 10.23 4.02
N VAL A 182 13.03 10.89 3.79
CA VAL A 182 12.93 12.06 2.93
C VAL A 182 12.43 13.26 3.74
N PRO A 183 13.09 14.44 3.65
CA PRO A 183 12.54 15.66 4.19
C PRO A 183 11.23 16.01 3.48
N VAL A 184 10.27 16.55 4.22
CA VAL A 184 8.97 16.94 3.70
C VAL A 184 8.57 18.34 4.15
N LYS A 185 7.83 19.04 3.30
CA LYS A 185 7.29 20.37 3.58
C LYS A 185 5.83 20.43 3.18
N ARG A 186 4.98 20.98 4.05
CA ARG A 186 3.57 21.21 3.74
C ARG A 186 3.43 22.22 2.60
N ILE A 187 2.59 21.92 1.63
CA ILE A 187 2.29 22.77 0.48
C ILE A 187 0.79 23.03 0.38
N LEU A 188 0.41 24.04 -0.40
CA LEU A 188 -0.97 24.21 -0.82
C LEU A 188 -1.30 23.12 -1.84
N GLY A 189 -2.41 22.41 -1.59
CA GLY A 189 -2.94 21.43 -2.53
C GLY A 189 -3.62 22.10 -3.73
N PRO A 190 -3.96 21.32 -4.77
CA PRO A 190 -4.80 21.81 -5.87
C PRO A 190 -6.14 22.32 -5.33
N GLU A 191 -6.64 23.43 -5.91
CA GLU A 191 -7.93 24.04 -5.56
C GLU A 191 -9.10 23.15 -5.98
N LEU A 192 -9.45 22.18 -5.15
CA LEU A 192 -10.59 21.29 -5.36
C LEU A 192 -11.70 21.61 -4.35
N PRO A 193 -12.86 22.16 -4.79
CA PRO A 193 -13.98 22.52 -3.91
C PRO A 193 -14.54 21.34 -3.10
N THR A 194 -14.28 20.11 -3.53
CA THR A 194 -14.93 18.88 -3.03
C THR A 194 -14.15 18.11 -1.96
N ARG A 195 -13.02 18.60 -1.46
CA ARG A 195 -12.12 17.79 -0.60
C ARG A 195 -11.62 18.49 0.66
N ALA A 196 -12.55 18.90 1.53
CA ALA A 196 -12.24 19.48 2.83
C ALA A 196 -11.37 18.53 3.69
N GLY A 197 -10.33 19.06 4.34
CA GLY A 197 -9.48 18.33 5.30
C GLY A 197 -8.26 17.61 4.72
N LEU A 198 -8.04 17.68 3.40
CA LEU A 198 -6.81 17.14 2.82
C LEU A 198 -5.61 18.07 3.06
N CYS A 199 -4.44 17.47 3.24
CA CYS A 199 -3.15 18.13 3.30
C CYS A 199 -2.21 17.52 2.26
N TYR A 200 -1.36 18.39 1.73
CA TYR A 200 -0.38 18.03 0.72
C TYR A 200 1.01 18.35 1.24
N PHE A 201 1.95 17.45 0.97
CA PHE A 201 3.34 17.61 1.35
C PHE A 201 4.23 17.36 0.15
N SER A 202 5.17 18.26 -0.10
CA SER A 202 6.26 18.02 -1.04
C SER A 202 7.35 17.22 -0.32
N ALA A 203 7.80 16.13 -0.92
CA ALA A 203 9.12 15.58 -0.62
C ALA A 203 10.16 16.51 -1.24
N ILE A 204 11.26 16.78 -0.51
CA ILE A 204 12.31 17.69 -0.97
C ILE A 204 13.69 17.05 -0.87
N ASP A 205 14.61 17.47 -1.75
CA ASP A 205 16.02 17.12 -1.66
C ASP A 205 16.80 18.05 -0.70
N GLY A 206 18.13 17.87 -0.64
CA GLY A 206 19.01 18.70 0.19
C GLY A 206 19.07 20.18 -0.20
N GLU A 207 18.65 20.52 -1.42
CA GLU A 207 18.57 21.90 -1.93
C GLU A 207 17.15 22.48 -1.81
N SER A 208 16.22 21.75 -1.15
CA SER A 208 14.80 22.09 -1.03
C SER A 208 14.02 22.07 -2.35
N ASN A 209 14.53 21.40 -3.39
CA ASN A 209 13.77 21.19 -4.62
C ASN A 209 12.74 20.08 -4.42
N THR A 210 11.56 20.22 -5.02
CA THR A 210 10.52 19.18 -5.00
C THR A 210 11.00 17.94 -5.74
N ILE A 211 10.98 16.80 -5.07
CA ILE A 211 11.31 15.47 -5.63
C ILE A 211 10.11 14.51 -5.61
N GLY A 212 9.01 14.92 -5.01
CA GLY A 212 7.81 14.11 -4.88
C GLY A 212 6.69 14.79 -4.12
N GLU A 213 5.56 14.12 -4.02
CA GLU A 213 4.37 14.61 -3.33
C GLU A 213 3.68 13.49 -2.53
N PHE A 214 3.15 13.86 -1.37
CA PHE A 214 2.25 13.05 -0.57
C PHE A 214 0.91 13.75 -0.44
N LYS A 215 -0.16 12.95 -0.52
CA LYS A 215 -1.50 13.39 -0.20
C LYS A 215 -2.01 12.61 0.99
N LEU A 216 -2.48 13.35 1.99
CA LEU A 216 -3.00 12.79 3.22
C LEU A 216 -4.13 13.65 3.78
N GLU A 217 -4.67 13.22 4.90
CA GLU A 217 -5.76 13.89 5.59
C GLU A 217 -5.30 14.30 6.99
N THR A 218 -5.77 15.47 7.45
CA THR A 218 -5.37 16.07 8.74
C THR A 218 -5.55 15.15 9.95
N GLY A 219 -6.70 14.46 10.04
CA GLY A 219 -7.00 13.51 11.10
C GLY A 219 -6.08 12.29 11.08
N THR A 220 -5.77 11.73 9.90
CA THR A 220 -4.77 10.64 9.78
C THR A 220 -3.40 11.08 10.31
N LEU A 221 -2.94 12.27 9.91
CA LEU A 221 -1.66 12.82 10.34
C LEU A 221 -1.58 12.98 11.87
N GLN A 222 -2.57 13.63 12.46
CA GLN A 222 -2.62 13.87 13.90
C GLN A 222 -2.77 12.57 14.69
N THR A 223 -3.58 11.62 14.18
CA THR A 223 -3.82 10.33 14.85
C THR A 223 -2.58 9.43 14.84
N LEU A 224 -1.82 9.43 13.74
CA LEU A 224 -0.71 8.50 13.57
C LEU A 224 0.64 9.09 13.98
N ILE A 225 0.93 10.34 13.58
CA ILE A 225 2.24 10.98 13.81
C ILE A 225 2.19 11.92 15.02
N GLY A 226 1.01 12.42 15.41
CA GLY A 226 0.88 13.35 16.55
C GLY A 226 1.38 14.77 16.30
N THR A 227 1.66 15.14 15.04
CA THR A 227 2.08 16.49 14.63
C THR A 227 1.33 16.96 13.40
N GLU A 228 1.09 18.27 13.28
CA GLU A 228 0.49 18.89 12.09
C GLU A 228 1.50 19.24 10.99
N GLN A 229 2.78 19.31 11.34
CA GLN A 229 3.86 19.72 10.44
C GLN A 229 5.07 18.80 10.62
N PRO A 230 4.99 17.55 10.12
CA PRO A 230 6.16 16.68 10.06
C PRO A 230 7.23 17.30 9.18
N VAL A 231 8.49 17.10 9.57
CA VAL A 231 9.67 17.59 8.85
C VAL A 231 10.29 16.49 7.98
N VAL A 232 10.02 15.23 8.31
CA VAL A 232 10.61 14.05 7.69
C VAL A 232 9.57 12.95 7.55
N ALA A 233 9.62 12.22 6.44
CA ALA A 233 8.84 11.02 6.20
C ALA A 233 9.76 9.81 5.99
N GLU A 234 9.47 8.71 6.68
CA GLU A 234 10.04 7.41 6.35
C GLU A 234 9.18 6.75 5.26
N VAL A 235 9.82 6.33 4.16
CA VAL A 235 9.12 5.88 2.96
C VAL A 235 9.58 4.51 2.49
N LEU A 236 8.60 3.67 2.18
CA LEU A 236 8.74 2.32 1.65
C LEU A 236 8.25 2.32 0.19
N PRO A 237 9.13 2.16 -0.81
CA PRO A 237 8.70 1.99 -2.20
C PRO A 237 7.95 0.67 -2.36
N ILE A 238 6.85 0.67 -3.12
CA ILE A 238 6.06 -0.55 -3.40
C ILE A 238 5.97 -0.91 -4.87
N ALA A 239 6.01 0.10 -5.75
CA ALA A 239 6.01 -0.10 -7.18
C ALA A 239 6.59 1.12 -7.91
N ASN A 240 7.01 0.93 -9.16
CA ASN A 240 7.33 2.00 -10.09
C ASN A 240 6.26 2.11 -11.17
N VAL A 241 6.10 3.31 -11.71
CA VAL A 241 5.18 3.60 -12.81
C VAL A 241 5.73 4.72 -13.69
N ASP A 242 5.49 4.63 -14.99
CA ASP A 242 5.88 5.65 -15.96
C ASP A 242 4.75 6.68 -16.17
N PHE A 243 4.96 7.90 -15.67
CA PHE A 243 4.04 9.03 -15.85
C PHE A 243 4.00 9.58 -17.27
N SER A 244 4.89 9.15 -18.17
CA SER A 244 4.83 9.48 -19.59
C SER A 244 3.71 8.73 -20.32
N SER A 245 3.29 7.58 -19.77
CA SER A 245 2.27 6.70 -20.33
C SER A 245 0.93 7.41 -20.56
N ARG A 246 0.42 7.32 -21.80
CA ARG A 246 -0.88 7.89 -22.16
C ARG A 246 -2.02 7.31 -21.32
N ALA A 247 -2.01 5.99 -21.10
CA ALA A 247 -3.01 5.32 -20.29
C ALA A 247 -3.05 5.86 -18.85
N LEU A 248 -1.88 6.13 -18.27
CA LEU A 248 -1.79 6.72 -16.94
C LEU A 248 -2.26 8.17 -16.92
N LYS A 249 -1.85 8.97 -17.92
CA LYS A 249 -2.25 10.37 -18.05
C LYS A 249 -3.77 10.52 -18.14
N ASP A 250 -4.41 9.68 -18.93
CA ASP A 250 -5.87 9.66 -19.08
C ASP A 250 -6.56 9.20 -17.78
N LEU A 251 -6.00 8.21 -17.09
CA LEU A 251 -6.57 7.66 -15.86
C LEU A 251 -6.51 8.64 -14.68
N LEU A 252 -5.35 9.28 -14.48
CA LEU A 252 -5.09 10.17 -13.34
C LEU A 252 -5.34 11.66 -13.66
N TRP A 253 -5.79 11.97 -14.89
CA TRP A 253 -5.98 13.35 -15.35
C TRP A 253 -4.71 14.19 -15.20
N LEU A 254 -3.56 13.60 -15.56
CA LEU A 254 -2.23 14.22 -15.47
C LEU A 254 -2.12 15.35 -16.50
N SER A 255 -2.47 16.55 -16.09
CA SER A 255 -2.26 17.77 -16.85
C SER A 255 -2.09 18.93 -15.90
N ARG A 256 -1.11 19.80 -16.18
CA ARG A 256 -0.90 21.06 -15.44
C ARG A 256 -2.15 21.97 -15.44
N HIS A 257 -3.01 21.81 -16.45
CA HIS A 257 -4.26 22.59 -16.60
C HIS A 257 -5.48 21.89 -16.02
N SER A 258 -5.31 20.68 -15.45
CA SER A 258 -6.42 19.91 -14.91
C SER A 258 -6.92 20.54 -13.61
N ARG A 259 -8.10 21.16 -13.68
CA ARG A 259 -8.84 21.59 -12.48
C ARG A 259 -9.35 20.41 -11.63
N ILE A 260 -9.18 19.17 -12.11
CA ILE A 260 -9.56 17.92 -11.44
C ILE A 260 -8.31 17.19 -10.92
N GLY A 261 -7.12 17.71 -11.22
CA GLY A 261 -5.82 17.07 -11.02
C GLY A 261 -5.58 16.60 -9.59
N GLN A 262 -4.92 15.45 -9.46
CA GLN A 262 -4.62 14.84 -8.16
C GLN A 262 -3.38 15.41 -7.47
N PHE A 263 -2.58 16.20 -8.20
CA PHE A 263 -1.24 16.64 -7.85
C PHE A 263 -1.08 18.16 -7.93
N SER A 264 -0.10 18.72 -7.22
CA SER A 264 0.30 20.13 -7.37
C SER A 264 0.94 20.44 -8.73
N GLU A 265 0.89 21.70 -9.14
CA GLU A 265 1.57 22.19 -10.35
C GLU A 265 3.07 21.90 -10.30
N SER A 266 3.73 22.14 -9.16
CA SER A 266 5.15 21.84 -8.95
C SER A 266 5.50 20.36 -9.17
N PHE A 267 4.66 19.44 -8.69
CA PHE A 267 4.89 18.01 -8.92
C PHE A 267 4.64 17.62 -10.38
N MET A 268 3.66 18.24 -11.04
CA MET A 268 3.41 17.99 -12.46
C MET A 268 4.59 18.43 -13.33
N GLU A 269 5.20 19.60 -13.06
CA GLU A 269 6.42 20.04 -13.76
C GLU A 269 7.59 19.08 -13.55
N LEU A 270 7.72 18.53 -12.33
CA LEU A 270 8.73 17.52 -12.01
C LEU A 270 8.47 16.24 -12.83
N ALA A 271 7.26 15.71 -12.82
CA ALA A 271 6.89 14.47 -13.50
C ALA A 271 6.97 14.58 -15.03
N GLU A 272 6.84 15.78 -15.61
CA GLU A 272 7.09 16.02 -17.04
C GLU A 272 8.59 15.89 -17.39
N LYS A 273 9.49 16.28 -16.48
CA LYS A 273 10.95 16.21 -16.66
C LYS A 273 11.51 14.83 -16.31
N ASP A 274 10.98 14.19 -15.28
CA ASP A 274 11.37 12.86 -14.81
C ASP A 274 10.12 12.00 -14.57
N PRO A 275 9.65 11.30 -15.62
CA PRO A 275 8.38 10.56 -15.56
C PRO A 275 8.48 9.22 -14.84
N ASN A 276 9.68 8.79 -14.46
CA ASN A 276 9.86 7.53 -13.72
C ASN A 276 9.56 7.75 -12.25
N ILE A 277 8.35 7.40 -11.83
CA ILE A 277 7.86 7.65 -10.48
C ILE A 277 7.81 6.35 -9.68
N SER A 278 8.45 6.37 -8.51
CA SER A 278 8.27 5.38 -7.48
C SER A 278 7.07 5.73 -6.61
N ILE A 279 6.11 4.81 -6.54
CA ILE A 279 5.00 4.85 -5.61
C ILE A 279 5.51 4.35 -4.26
N VAL A 280 5.34 5.18 -3.24
CA VAL A 280 5.86 4.92 -1.90
C VAL A 280 4.75 4.96 -0.87
N LEU A 281 4.86 4.14 0.16
CA LEU A 281 4.09 4.26 1.39
C LEU A 281 4.89 5.10 2.37
N TRP A 282 4.31 6.20 2.85
CA TRP A 282 4.81 6.84 4.06
C TRP A 282 4.43 5.95 5.24
N ILE A 283 5.43 5.45 5.95
CA ILE A 283 5.25 4.64 7.16
C ILE A 283 5.66 5.41 8.42
N ASP A 284 4.97 5.13 9.51
CA ASP A 284 5.32 5.55 10.86
C ASP A 284 5.54 4.30 11.71
N ARG A 285 6.67 4.24 12.42
CA ARG A 285 7.07 3.05 13.19
C ARG A 285 6.77 3.27 14.66
N GLN A 286 5.87 2.45 15.21
CA GLN A 286 5.60 2.40 16.64
C GLN A 286 5.61 0.96 17.14
N ASP A 287 6.39 0.70 18.20
CA ASP A 287 6.47 -0.61 18.87
C ASP A 287 6.82 -1.79 17.95
N GLY A 288 7.68 -1.55 16.95
CA GLY A 288 8.10 -2.56 15.96
C GLY A 288 7.09 -2.81 14.84
N LEU A 289 5.93 -2.17 14.88
CA LEU A 289 4.92 -2.19 13.82
C LEU A 289 4.99 -0.90 13.00
N SER A 290 4.89 -1.04 11.69
CA SER A 290 4.83 0.07 10.75
C SER A 290 3.38 0.33 10.38
N ARG A 291 2.94 1.57 10.61
CA ARG A 291 1.63 2.07 10.23
C ARG A 291 1.75 2.82 8.93
N ARG A 292 0.82 2.61 8.01
CA ARG A 292 0.71 3.41 6.80
C ARG A 292 0.07 4.75 7.12
N VAL A 293 0.83 5.83 6.92
CA VAL A 293 0.37 7.22 7.04
C VAL A 293 -0.27 7.69 5.73
N ALA A 294 0.43 7.53 4.61
CA ALA A 294 0.02 8.12 3.33
C ALA A 294 0.53 7.32 2.14
N LEU A 295 -0.05 7.61 0.96
CA LEU A 295 0.55 7.26 -0.33
C LEU A 295 1.35 8.48 -0.84
N GLY A 296 2.52 8.21 -1.38
CA GLY A 296 3.38 9.21 -1.99
C GLY A 296 3.88 8.80 -3.36
N TYR A 297 4.36 9.79 -4.09
CA TYR A 297 4.89 9.69 -5.43
C TYR A 297 6.22 10.44 -5.45
N ILE A 298 7.33 9.73 -5.67
CA ILE A 298 8.67 10.32 -5.66
C ILE A 298 9.39 9.87 -6.93
N THR A 299 10.18 10.74 -7.55
CA THR A 299 10.95 10.31 -8.73
C THR A 299 11.95 9.22 -8.34
N SER A 300 12.03 8.17 -9.15
CA SER A 300 12.93 7.03 -8.90
C SER A 300 14.40 7.46 -8.89
N SER A 301 14.74 8.50 -9.67
CA SER A 301 16.08 9.08 -9.68
C SER A 301 16.44 9.74 -8.34
N SER A 302 15.52 10.45 -7.71
CA SER A 302 15.75 11.09 -6.40
C SER A 302 15.83 10.06 -5.28
N LEU A 303 14.99 9.03 -5.35
CA LEU A 303 14.98 7.96 -4.35
C LEU A 303 16.28 7.14 -4.40
N SER A 304 16.78 6.83 -5.59
CA SER A 304 18.05 6.11 -5.76
C SER A 304 19.28 6.91 -5.30
N ARG A 305 19.24 8.25 -5.38
CA ARG A 305 20.29 9.13 -4.82
C ARG A 305 20.21 9.22 -3.28
N SER A 306 19.04 8.98 -2.71
CA SER A 306 18.83 9.04 -1.28
C SER A 306 19.45 7.82 -0.59
N ALA A 307 20.08 8.04 0.57
CA ALA A 307 20.66 6.95 1.36
C ALA A 307 19.55 6.08 1.97
N GLY A 308 19.19 4.98 1.31
CA GLY A 308 18.23 4.02 1.83
C GLY A 308 18.88 2.95 2.72
N ARG A 309 18.13 2.43 3.69
CA ARG A 309 18.50 1.29 4.56
C ARG A 309 17.73 0.04 4.18
N ALA A 310 18.38 -1.11 4.10
CA ALA A 310 17.68 -2.39 3.96
C ALA A 310 17.15 -2.82 5.33
N ASP A 311 15.85 -3.13 5.41
CA ASP A 311 15.22 -3.50 6.67
C ASP A 311 13.95 -4.33 6.44
N TRP A 312 13.53 -5.05 7.47
CA TRP A 312 12.21 -5.67 7.51
C TRP A 312 11.16 -4.62 7.89
N VAL A 313 10.06 -4.64 7.15
CA VAL A 313 8.87 -3.84 7.46
C VAL A 313 7.72 -4.78 7.77
N ILE A 314 7.10 -4.54 8.91
CA ILE A 314 5.90 -5.25 9.37
C ILE A 314 4.77 -4.23 9.34
N LEU A 315 3.91 -4.29 8.34
CA LEU A 315 2.78 -3.38 8.15
C LEU A 315 1.55 -3.86 8.93
N GLY A 316 1.02 -3.01 9.82
CA GLY A 316 -0.23 -3.25 10.54
C GLY A 316 -1.07 -2.02 10.86
#